data_AF-A0A7V9NHK3-F1
#
_entry.id   AF-A0A7V9NHK3-F1
#
_cell.length_a   1.000
_cell.length_b   1.000
_cell.length_c   1.000
_cell.angle_alpha   90.00
_cell.angle_beta   90.00
_cell.angle_gamma   90.00
#
_symmetry.space_group_name_H-M   'P 1'
#
loop_
_entity.id
_entity.type
_entity.pdbx_description
1 polymer ?
#
loop_
_entity_poly.entity_id
_entity_poly.type
_entity_poly.pdbx_seq_one_letter_code
_entity_poly.pdbx_strand_id
1 'polypeptide(L)'
;MMLQCPFEEDLMDAVASGRWPHGAGTELRHHVEGCELCRDVEAIAAAFLEDRDCAWNEAPVPSASAVWWRTQMRAREEAARLAARPIIIAQATATVCVFAASVALAPAAFDSVRRWIAAFGATASSVPPEISLSWIVGAAAYTTLPLLAVGLWLVLAPVVVFLALDD
;
A
#
# COMPACT_ATOMS: atom_id res chain seq x y z
N MET A 1 22.92 59.43 8.75
CA MET A 1 23.19 57.99 8.61
C MET A 1 21.85 57.28 8.57
N MET A 2 21.22 57.27 7.39
CA MET A 2 20.02 56.46 7.16
C MET A 2 20.53 55.10 6.67
N LEU A 3 20.28 54.06 7.46
CA LEU A 3 20.73 52.68 7.21
C LEU A 3 19.85 51.95 6.17
N GLN A 4 18.93 52.67 5.50
CA GLN A 4 17.98 52.10 4.56
C GLN A 4 18.02 52.93 3.28
N CYS A 5 18.35 52.26 2.17
CA CYS A 5 18.26 52.86 0.85
C CYS A 5 16.85 52.59 0.28
N PRO A 6 16.12 53.60 -0.22
CA PRO A 6 14.80 53.39 -0.82
C PRO A 6 14.80 52.45 -2.04
N PHE A 7 15.90 52.42 -2.79
CA PHE A 7 16.06 51.60 -4.00
C PHE A 7 16.56 50.18 -3.72
N GLU A 8 16.87 49.84 -2.47
CA GLU A 8 17.34 48.50 -2.08
C GLU A 8 16.30 47.43 -2.38
N GLU A 9 15.03 47.69 -2.05
CA GLU A 9 13.91 46.77 -2.31
C GLU A 9 13.71 46.57 -3.82
N ASP A 10 13.72 47.66 -4.59
CA ASP A 10 13.60 47.61 -6.05
C ASP A 10 14.75 46.81 -6.71
N LEU A 11 15.98 46.94 -6.17
CA LEU A 11 17.12 46.15 -6.62
C LEU A 11 16.95 44.67 -6.29
N MET A 12 16.58 44.34 -5.06
CA MET A 12 16.34 42.95 -4.67
C MET A 12 15.24 42.31 -5.52
N ASP A 13 14.16 43.02 -5.79
CA ASP A 13 13.08 42.55 -6.68
C ASP A 13 13.55 42.36 -8.11
N ALA A 14 14.35 43.29 -8.65
CA ALA A 14 14.92 43.18 -9.99
C ALA A 14 15.87 41.97 -10.11
N VAL A 15 16.64 41.68 -9.06
CA VAL A 15 17.54 40.53 -9.00
C VAL A 15 16.76 39.22 -8.84
N ALA A 16 15.81 39.15 -7.90
CA ALA A 16 14.99 37.97 -7.65
C ALA A 16 14.15 37.57 -8.88
N SER A 17 13.70 38.55 -9.66
CA SER A 17 12.97 38.33 -10.90
C SER A 17 13.85 38.08 -12.13
N GLY A 18 15.17 38.08 -11.99
CA GLY A 18 16.13 37.88 -13.08
C GLY A 18 16.14 39.00 -14.13
N ARG A 19 15.61 40.19 -13.79
CA ARG A 19 15.59 41.36 -14.67
C ARG A 19 16.86 42.20 -14.57
N TRP A 20 17.59 42.12 -13.47
CA TRP A 20 18.86 42.82 -13.33
C TRP A 20 19.95 42.19 -14.24
N PRO A 21 20.82 42.96 -14.92
CA PRO A 21 20.80 44.43 -15.08
C PRO A 21 20.01 44.90 -16.32
N HIS A 22 19.72 44.03 -17.28
CA HIS A 22 19.25 44.44 -18.61
C HIS A 22 17.76 44.82 -18.68
N GLY A 23 16.92 44.21 -17.84
CA GLY A 23 15.50 44.52 -17.67
C GLY A 23 15.20 45.52 -16.54
N ALA A 24 16.23 46.10 -15.90
CA ALA A 24 16.09 47.12 -14.88
C ALA A 24 16.06 48.53 -15.50
N GLY A 25 15.24 49.41 -14.92
CA GLY A 25 15.15 50.82 -15.34
C GLY A 25 16.50 51.54 -15.29
N THR A 26 16.69 52.53 -16.15
CA THR A 26 17.94 53.33 -16.22
C THR A 26 18.23 54.07 -14.90
N GLU A 27 17.19 54.48 -14.18
CA GLU A 27 17.30 55.16 -12.88
C GLU A 27 17.87 54.26 -11.79
N LEU A 28 17.38 53.02 -11.70
CA LEU A 28 17.89 52.03 -10.74
C LEU A 28 19.35 51.69 -11.02
N ARG A 29 19.74 51.52 -12.29
CA ARG A 29 21.14 51.29 -12.67
C ARG A 29 22.06 52.43 -12.26
N HIS A 30 21.67 53.66 -12.59
CA HIS A 30 22.43 54.84 -12.20
C HIS A 30 22.52 54.99 -10.68
N HIS A 31 21.48 54.58 -9.93
CA HIS A 31 21.51 54.60 -8.48
C HIS A 31 22.53 53.62 -7.90
N VAL A 32 22.56 52.37 -8.37
CA VAL A 32 23.53 51.34 -7.91
C VAL A 32 24.98 51.78 -8.15
N GLU A 33 25.25 52.47 -9.25
CA GLU A 33 26.57 53.05 -9.53
C GLU A 33 26.98 54.11 -8.49
N GLY A 34 26.03 54.82 -7.88
CA GLY A 34 26.29 55.88 -6.91
C GLY A 34 26.15 55.47 -5.43
N CYS A 35 25.51 54.35 -5.13
CA CYS A 35 25.18 53.91 -3.77
C CYS A 35 26.00 52.69 -3.33
N GLU A 36 26.82 52.84 -2.29
CA GLU A 36 27.64 51.73 -1.76
C GLU A 36 26.79 50.56 -1.26
N LEU A 37 25.68 50.82 -0.56
CA LEU A 37 24.81 49.77 -0.03
C LEU A 37 24.19 48.92 -1.15
N CYS A 38 23.67 49.55 -2.19
CA CYS A 38 23.10 48.83 -3.33
C CYS A 38 24.18 48.09 -4.14
N ARG A 39 25.40 48.61 -4.20
CA ARG A 39 26.53 47.93 -4.86
C ARG A 39 26.97 46.68 -4.10
N ASP A 40 26.98 46.73 -2.77
CA ASP A 40 27.28 45.56 -1.95
C ASP A 40 26.19 44.48 -2.11
N VAL A 41 24.92 44.88 -2.11
CA VAL A 41 23.79 43.96 -2.37
C VAL A 41 23.91 43.33 -3.76
N GLU A 42 24.22 44.12 -4.78
CA GLU A 42 24.45 43.62 -6.14
C GLU A 42 25.59 42.60 -6.19
N ALA A 43 26.72 42.92 -5.57
CA ALA A 43 27.89 42.04 -5.56
C ALA A 43 27.60 40.70 -4.88
N ILE A 44 26.90 40.72 -3.74
CA ILE A 44 26.49 39.50 -3.04
C ILE A 44 25.52 38.71 -3.91
N ALA A 45 24.50 39.36 -4.45
CA ALA A 45 23.48 38.67 -5.23
C ALA A 45 24.05 38.08 -6.53
N ALA A 46 25.00 38.77 -7.19
CA ALA A 46 25.72 38.25 -8.34
C ALA A 46 26.49 36.96 -7.99
N ALA A 47 27.18 36.92 -6.84
CA ALA A 47 27.89 35.73 -6.40
C ALA A 47 26.94 34.54 -6.13
N PHE A 48 25.77 34.78 -5.53
CA PHE A 48 24.76 33.74 -5.33
C PHE A 48 24.15 33.25 -6.65
N LEU A 49 23.92 34.13 -7.61
CA LEU A 49 23.41 33.75 -8.92
C LEU A 49 24.44 32.92 -9.70
N GLU A 50 25.72 33.29 -9.64
CA GLU A 50 26.81 32.53 -10.25
C GLU A 50 26.95 31.14 -9.63
N ASP A 51 26.92 31.05 -8.30
CA ASP A 51 26.97 29.76 -7.58
C ASP A 51 25.75 28.88 -7.91
N ARG A 52 24.55 29.48 -7.96
CA ARG A 52 23.34 28.78 -8.39
C ARG A 52 23.47 28.26 -9.82
N ASP A 53 23.96 29.09 -10.74
CA ASP A 53 24.08 28.70 -12.15
C ASP A 53 25.16 27.62 -12.32
N CYS A 54 26.25 27.68 -11.56
CA CYS A 54 27.25 26.61 -11.48
C CYS A 54 26.62 25.31 -10.97
N ALA A 55 25.96 25.35 -9.82
CA ALA A 55 25.28 24.20 -9.23
C ALA A 55 24.21 23.60 -10.16
N TRP A 56 23.48 24.45 -10.90
CA TRP A 56 22.48 24.02 -11.86
C TRP A 56 23.12 23.30 -13.06
N ASN A 57 24.23 23.82 -13.57
CA ASN A 57 24.95 23.23 -14.70
C ASN A 57 25.68 21.93 -14.32
N GLU A 58 26.15 21.82 -13.08
CA GLU A 58 26.81 20.61 -12.55
C GLU A 58 25.81 19.55 -12.07
N ALA A 59 24.53 19.91 -11.88
CA ALA A 59 23.52 18.99 -11.40
C ALA A 59 23.36 17.79 -12.36
N PRO A 60 23.54 16.55 -11.89
CA PRO A 60 23.39 15.37 -12.74
C PRO A 60 21.92 15.18 -13.13
N VAL A 61 21.62 15.42 -14.41
CA VAL A 61 20.27 15.18 -14.95
C VAL A 61 20.07 13.67 -15.11
N PRO A 62 19.01 13.07 -14.54
CA PRO A 62 18.72 11.66 -14.74
C PRO A 62 18.45 11.40 -16.23
N SER A 63 18.89 10.24 -16.73
CA SER A 63 18.65 9.89 -18.14
C SER A 63 17.14 9.91 -18.45
N ALA A 64 16.80 10.34 -19.67
CA ALA A 64 15.41 10.34 -20.14
C ALA A 64 14.77 8.95 -20.01
N SER A 65 15.56 7.89 -20.21
CA SER A 65 15.13 6.50 -20.00
C SER A 65 14.80 6.20 -18.53
N ALA A 66 15.58 6.69 -17.56
CA ALA A 66 15.29 6.51 -16.15
C ALA A 66 14.02 7.25 -15.72
N VAL A 67 13.80 8.47 -16.22
CA VAL A 67 12.57 9.23 -15.96
C VAL A 67 11.37 8.52 -16.57
N TRP A 68 11.45 8.12 -17.85
CA TRP A 68 10.40 7.37 -18.53
C TRP A 68 10.10 6.04 -17.85
N TRP A 69 11.13 5.32 -17.39
CA TRP A 69 10.94 4.07 -16.68
C TRP A 69 10.17 4.28 -15.37
N ARG A 70 10.51 5.32 -14.59
CA ARG A 70 9.78 5.65 -13.36
C ARG A 70 8.33 6.01 -13.63
N THR A 71 8.04 6.74 -14.70
CA THR A 71 6.64 7.05 -15.06
C THR A 71 5.87 5.81 -15.53
N GLN A 72 6.51 4.93 -16.29
CA GLN A 72 5.92 3.65 -16.69
C GLN A 72 5.63 2.72 -15.51
N MET A 73 6.52 2.64 -14.51
CA MET A 73 6.27 1.83 -13.31
C MET A 73 5.03 2.33 -12.55
N ARG A 74 4.88 3.65 -12.37
CA ARG A 74 3.67 4.24 -11.75
C ARG A 74 2.40 3.91 -12.54
N ALA A 75 2.45 4.03 -13.87
CA ALA A 75 1.32 3.69 -14.73
C ALA A 75 0.95 2.19 -14.64
N ARG A 76 1.94 1.30 -14.52
CA ARG A 76 1.70 -0.14 -14.32
C ARG A 76 1.10 -0.45 -12.96
N GLU A 77 1.56 0.20 -11.90
CA GLU A 77 0.98 0.04 -10.56
C GLU A 77 -0.49 0.47 -10.52
N GLU A 78 -0.82 1.60 -11.17
CA GLU A 78 -2.20 2.08 -11.28
C GLU A 78 -3.07 1.08 -12.08
N ALA A 79 -2.55 0.56 -13.20
CA ALA A 79 -3.24 -0.45 -13.99
C ALA A 79 -3.44 -1.77 -13.21
N ALA A 80 -2.44 -2.21 -12.44
CA ALA A 80 -2.53 -3.41 -11.59
C ALA A 80 -3.59 -3.24 -10.49
N ARG A 81 -3.65 -2.06 -9.84
CA ARG A 81 -4.69 -1.76 -8.84
C ARG A 81 -6.10 -1.81 -9.44
N LEU A 82 -6.27 -1.36 -10.68
CA LEU A 82 -7.55 -1.43 -11.38
C LEU A 82 -7.90 -2.88 -11.75
N ALA A 83 -6.93 -3.70 -12.17
CA ALA A 83 -7.12 -5.10 -12.50
C ALA A 83 -7.36 -6.01 -11.27
N ALA A 84 -6.86 -5.65 -10.09
CA ALA A 84 -7.04 -6.44 -8.87
C ALA A 84 -8.48 -6.38 -8.30
N ARG A 85 -9.21 -5.27 -8.52
CA ARG A 85 -10.58 -5.07 -8.02
C ARG A 85 -11.57 -6.19 -8.40
N PRO A 86 -11.72 -6.59 -9.69
CA PRO A 86 -12.66 -7.65 -10.06
C PRO A 86 -12.30 -9.02 -9.49
N ILE A 87 -11.00 -9.32 -9.34
CA ILE A 87 -10.53 -10.60 -8.79
C ILE A 87 -10.96 -10.74 -7.32
N ILE A 88 -10.76 -9.69 -6.53
CA ILE A 88 -11.16 -9.66 -5.12
C ILE A 88 -12.68 -9.82 -4.98
N ILE A 89 -13.47 -9.18 -5.85
CA ILE A 89 -14.94 -9.30 -5.83
C ILE A 89 -15.37 -10.73 -6.15
N ALA A 90 -14.79 -11.36 -7.17
CA ALA A 90 -15.10 -12.73 -7.54
C ALA A 90 -14.78 -13.71 -6.39
N GLN A 91 -13.62 -13.54 -5.75
CA GLN A 91 -13.20 -14.36 -4.61
C GLN A 91 -14.08 -14.14 -3.38
N ALA A 92 -14.43 -12.90 -3.04
CA ALA A 92 -15.34 -12.59 -1.95
C ALA A 92 -16.74 -13.20 -2.20
N THR A 93 -17.21 -13.19 -3.45
CA THR A 93 -18.49 -13.81 -3.79
C THR A 93 -18.42 -15.33 -3.64
N ALA A 94 -17.34 -15.95 -4.11
CA ALA A 94 -17.14 -17.39 -4.00
C ALA A 94 -17.07 -17.85 -2.53
N THR A 95 -16.33 -17.15 -1.66
CA THR A 95 -16.23 -17.50 -0.24
C THR A 95 -17.56 -17.33 0.49
N VAL A 96 -18.33 -16.27 0.20
CA VAL A 96 -19.68 -16.08 0.74
C VAL A 96 -20.62 -17.21 0.31
N CYS A 97 -20.60 -17.61 -0.96
CA CYS A 97 -21.42 -18.71 -1.46
C CYS A 97 -21.06 -20.05 -0.79
N VAL A 98 -19.78 -20.37 -0.67
CA VAL A 98 -19.31 -21.61 -0.01
C VAL A 98 -19.69 -21.61 1.46
N PHE A 99 -19.51 -20.49 2.16
CA PHE A 99 -19.89 -20.36 3.57
C PHE A 99 -21.40 -20.52 3.76
N ALA A 100 -22.21 -19.84 2.94
CA ALA A 100 -23.66 -19.94 2.98
C ALA A 100 -24.15 -21.37 2.72
N ALA A 101 -23.60 -22.05 1.71
CA ALA A 101 -23.92 -23.44 1.41
C ALA A 101 -23.56 -24.37 2.59
N SER A 102 -22.38 -24.16 3.19
CA SER A 102 -21.92 -24.94 4.35
C SER A 102 -22.86 -24.78 5.55
N VAL A 103 -23.28 -23.55 5.85
CA VAL A 103 -24.24 -23.28 6.94
C VAL A 103 -25.61 -23.88 6.64
N ALA A 104 -26.09 -23.79 5.40
CA ALA A 104 -27.38 -24.35 5.00
C ALA A 104 -27.41 -25.89 5.06
N LEU A 105 -26.30 -26.55 4.74
CA LEU A 105 -26.18 -28.01 4.75
C LEU A 105 -25.86 -28.57 6.15
N ALA A 106 -25.36 -27.76 7.08
CA ALA A 106 -24.94 -28.20 8.41
C ALA A 106 -26.05 -28.92 9.21
N PRO A 107 -27.32 -28.46 9.24
CA PRO A 107 -28.38 -29.16 9.98
C PRO A 107 -28.67 -30.54 9.41
N ALA A 108 -28.74 -30.67 8.07
CA ALA A 108 -28.99 -31.95 7.41
C ALA A 108 -27.83 -32.93 7.62
N ALA A 109 -26.59 -32.44 7.57
CA ALA A 109 -25.40 -33.22 7.89
C ALA A 109 -25.42 -33.67 9.35
N PHE A 110 -25.75 -32.77 10.29
CA PHE A 110 -25.82 -33.06 11.72
C PHE A 110 -26.91 -34.08 12.06
N ASP A 111 -28.09 -33.98 11.45
CA ASP A 111 -29.18 -34.95 11.62
C ASP A 111 -28.84 -36.32 11.03
N SER A 112 -28.12 -36.34 9.90
CA SER A 112 -27.63 -37.59 9.32
C SER A 112 -26.61 -38.26 10.25
N VAL A 113 -25.66 -37.49 10.80
CA VAL A 113 -24.68 -37.98 11.77
C VAL A 113 -25.36 -38.46 13.06
N ARG A 114 -26.32 -37.71 13.61
CA ARG A 114 -27.10 -38.12 14.80
C ARG A 114 -27.86 -39.42 14.55
N ARG A 115 -28.48 -39.60 13.37
CA ARG A 115 -29.17 -40.84 13.01
C ARG A 115 -28.22 -42.02 12.93
N TRP A 116 -27.05 -41.83 12.33
CA TRP A 116 -26.00 -42.86 12.29
C TRP A 116 -25.52 -43.23 13.69
N ILE A 117 -25.24 -42.25 14.55
CA ILE A 117 -24.83 -42.49 15.95
C ILE A 117 -25.92 -43.24 16.72
N ALA A 118 -27.19 -42.84 16.56
CA ALA A 118 -28.32 -43.50 17.21
C ALA A 118 -28.49 -44.95 16.71
N ALA A 119 -28.32 -45.21 15.42
CA ALA A 119 -28.36 -46.55 14.85
C ALA A 119 -27.23 -47.44 15.39
N PHE A 120 -26.01 -46.91 15.48
CA PHE A 120 -24.88 -47.61 16.10
C PHE A 120 -25.10 -47.86 17.60
N GLY A 121 -25.63 -46.89 18.33
CA GLY A 121 -25.97 -47.04 19.75
C GLY A 121 -27.07 -48.09 19.99
N ALA A 122 -28.05 -48.18 19.11
CA ALA A 122 -29.10 -49.21 19.17
C ALA A 122 -28.57 -50.61 18.85
N THR A 123 -27.58 -50.75 17.96
CA THR A 123 -26.87 -52.03 17.77
C THR A 123 -25.88 -52.34 18.89
N ALA A 124 -25.38 -51.32 19.60
CA ALA A 124 -24.50 -51.46 20.75
C ALA A 124 -25.23 -51.91 22.02
N SER A 125 -26.53 -51.64 22.16
CA SER A 125 -27.32 -52.14 23.31
C SER A 125 -27.71 -53.63 23.17
N SER A 126 -27.54 -54.23 21.98
CA SER A 126 -27.67 -55.68 21.75
C SER A 126 -26.34 -56.43 21.90
N VAL A 127 -25.33 -55.80 22.48
CA VAL A 127 -23.99 -56.35 22.63
C VAL A 127 -23.85 -57.12 23.96
N PRO A 128 -23.41 -58.39 23.94
CA PRO A 128 -23.13 -59.14 25.17
C PRO A 128 -22.01 -58.47 25.99
N PRO A 129 -21.98 -58.61 27.33
CA PRO A 129 -21.13 -57.85 28.25
C PRO A 129 -19.60 -58.09 28.12
N GLU A 130 -19.14 -58.78 27.08
CA GLU A 130 -17.74 -59.21 26.93
C GLU A 130 -16.86 -58.27 26.07
N ILE A 131 -17.34 -57.09 25.67
CA ILE A 131 -16.58 -56.25 24.71
C ILE A 131 -15.71 -55.18 25.41
N SER A 132 -14.39 -55.24 25.14
CA SER A 132 -13.31 -54.51 25.82
C SER A 132 -13.17 -53.03 25.47
N LEU A 133 -13.02 -52.12 26.45
CA LEU A 133 -12.83 -50.66 26.33
C LEU A 133 -12.12 -50.10 25.07
N SER A 134 -11.17 -50.83 24.48
CA SER A 134 -10.53 -50.52 23.19
C SER A 134 -11.50 -50.32 22.01
N TRP A 135 -12.63 -51.03 21.94
CA TRP A 135 -13.61 -50.87 20.84
C TRP A 135 -14.35 -49.53 20.90
N ILE A 136 -14.68 -49.08 22.12
CA ILE A 136 -15.39 -47.82 22.38
C ILE A 136 -14.48 -46.62 22.04
N VAL A 137 -13.21 -46.69 22.45
CA VAL A 137 -12.21 -45.65 22.15
C VAL A 137 -11.90 -45.60 20.65
N GLY A 138 -11.83 -46.76 19.97
CA GLY A 138 -11.63 -46.84 18.53
C GLY A 138 -12.79 -46.22 17.72
N ALA A 139 -14.04 -46.49 18.10
CA ALA A 139 -15.21 -45.92 17.43
C ALA A 139 -15.34 -44.40 17.67
N ALA A 140 -15.04 -43.93 18.88
CA ALA A 140 -15.01 -42.51 19.20
C ALA A 140 -13.89 -41.79 18.44
N ALA A 141 -12.69 -42.38 18.34
CA ALA A 141 -11.59 -41.83 17.55
C ALA A 141 -11.92 -41.78 16.05
N TYR A 142 -12.56 -42.83 15.51
CA TYR A 142 -12.91 -42.91 14.08
C TYR A 142 -13.97 -41.89 13.65
N THR A 143 -14.82 -41.43 14.58
CA THR A 143 -15.88 -40.45 14.30
C THR A 143 -15.47 -39.01 14.61
N THR A 144 -14.66 -38.78 15.65
CA THR A 144 -14.25 -37.42 16.06
C THR A 144 -13.09 -36.87 15.23
N LEU A 145 -12.14 -37.70 14.79
CA LEU A 145 -11.01 -37.28 13.94
C LEU A 145 -11.43 -36.69 12.58
N PRO A 146 -12.32 -37.31 11.79
CA PRO A 146 -12.72 -36.74 10.50
C PRO A 146 -13.54 -35.45 10.66
N LEU A 147 -14.35 -35.34 11.72
CA LEU A 147 -15.09 -34.10 12.02
C LEU A 147 -14.15 -32.94 12.38
N LEU A 148 -13.12 -33.20 13.18
CA LEU A 148 -12.08 -32.21 13.48
C LEU A 148 -11.24 -31.88 12.26
N ALA A 149 -10.91 -32.86 11.42
CA ALA A 149 -10.17 -32.62 10.18
C ALA A 149 -10.98 -31.77 9.20
N VAL A 150 -12.28 -32.03 9.04
CA VAL A 150 -13.18 -31.23 8.19
C VAL A 150 -13.34 -29.82 8.75
N GLY A 151 -13.55 -29.67 10.06
CA GLY A 151 -13.64 -28.35 10.71
C GLY A 151 -12.34 -27.56 10.59
N LEU A 152 -11.20 -28.20 10.80
CA LEU A 152 -9.87 -27.61 10.62
C LEU A 152 -9.66 -27.17 9.18
N TRP A 153 -10.05 -27.99 8.20
CA TRP A 153 -9.94 -27.69 6.77
C TRP A 153 -10.85 -26.53 6.34
N LEU A 154 -12.07 -26.45 6.90
CA LEU A 154 -13.02 -25.36 6.65
C LEU A 154 -12.53 -24.00 7.16
N VAL A 155 -11.72 -24.00 8.23
CA VAL A 155 -11.12 -22.78 8.80
C VAL A 155 -9.77 -22.43 8.17
N LEU A 156 -8.96 -23.43 7.82
CA LEU A 156 -7.65 -23.22 7.19
C LEU A 156 -7.74 -22.84 5.71
N ALA A 157 -8.70 -23.39 4.96
CA ALA A 157 -8.79 -23.11 3.52
C ALA A 157 -9.00 -21.61 3.20
N PRO A 158 -9.87 -20.87 3.90
CA PRO A 158 -10.00 -19.42 3.72
C PRO A 158 -8.73 -18.64 4.09
N VAL A 159 -8.05 -19.05 5.17
CA VAL A 159 -6.85 -18.37 5.69
C VAL A 159 -5.65 -18.57 4.75
N VAL A 160 -5.46 -19.78 4.23
CA VAL A 160 -4.39 -20.08 3.26
C VAL A 160 -4.62 -19.33 1.94
N VAL A 161 -5.86 -19.26 1.47
CA VAL A 161 -6.19 -18.49 0.27
C VAL A 161 -5.95 -16.99 0.49
N PHE A 162 -6.25 -16.46 1.67
CA PHE A 162 -5.99 -15.06 2.01
C PHE A 162 -4.49 -14.76 2.08
N LEU A 163 -3.69 -15.61 2.72
CA LEU A 163 -2.24 -15.43 2.84
C LEU A 163 -1.51 -15.59 1.49
N ALA A 164 -1.95 -16.51 0.64
CA ALA A 164 -1.34 -16.72 -0.69
C ALA A 164 -1.63 -15.59 -1.69
N LEU A 165 -2.49 -14.62 -1.35
CA LEU A 165 -2.79 -13.45 -2.17
C LEU A 165 -2.10 -12.18 -1.66
N ASP A 166 -1.53 -12.21 -0.44
CA ASP A 166 -0.86 -11.07 0.21
C ASP A 166 0.67 -11.11 0.02
N ASP A 167 1.23 -12.26 -0.41
CA ASP A 167 2.61 -12.44 -0.90
C ASP A 167 2.71 -12.25 -2.44
#